data_AF-A0A3C1SFU8-F1
#
_entry.id   AF-A0A3C1SFU8-F1
#
_cell.length_a   1.000
_cell.length_b   1.000
_cell.length_c   1.000
_cell.angle_alpha   90.00
_cell.angle_beta   90.00
_cell.angle_gamma   90.00
#
_symmetry.space_group_name_H-M   'P 1'
#
loop_
_entity.id
_entity.type
_entity.pdbx_description
1 polymer ?
#
loop_
_entity_poly.entity_id
_entity_poly.type
_entity_poly.pdbx_seq_one_letter_code
_entity_poly.pdbx_strand_id
1 'polypeptide(L)'
;MTERVKKYISDLSIGAKLQISIVSTVLLAMGMVVVSFIESSAGISGKTMILIVLMMAAIVSVIWVITEKTVVRPIHKIMEIFNEINQGHFDARATSATNDELGKMSQSLNAMLDNTLKLIQSGEEKNSMQASVMHLLEEISGLAEGDLTARAEVTEDFTGAIADSFNEMAEQLSQVVRNVKEVTLQVSATSHEVSTSTENLAETSEIQAVQVSDAIAAINEMSTSIQQVAENAAQSAA
;
A
#
# COMPACT_ATOMS: atom_id res chain seq x y z
N MET A 1 6.23 -12.58 15.53
CA MET A 1 5.14 -11.58 15.62
C MET A 1 3.98 -12.17 16.40
N THR A 2 3.55 -11.51 17.48
CA THR A 2 2.64 -12.02 18.52
C THR A 2 1.17 -12.00 18.09
N GLU A 3 0.40 -13.04 18.44
CA GLU A 3 -1.06 -13.18 18.23
C GLU A 3 -1.90 -11.90 18.52
N ARG A 4 -1.45 -11.07 19.46
CA ARG A 4 -2.09 -9.78 19.80
C ARG A 4 -2.04 -8.75 18.67
N VAL A 5 -0.97 -8.75 17.87
CA VAL A 5 -0.81 -7.84 16.72
C VAL A 5 -1.75 -8.25 15.58
N LYS A 6 -1.91 -9.56 15.33
CA LYS A 6 -2.88 -10.06 14.35
C LYS A 6 -4.31 -9.64 14.67
N LYS A 7 -4.70 -9.72 15.95
CA LYS A 7 -6.01 -9.28 16.43
C LYS A 7 -6.21 -7.76 16.31
N TYR A 8 -5.19 -6.96 16.59
CA TYR A 8 -5.25 -5.51 16.39
C TYR A 8 -5.37 -5.10 14.92
N ILE A 9 -4.68 -5.83 14.03
CA ILE A 9 -4.74 -5.58 12.60
C ILE A 9 -6.08 -6.04 12.02
N SER A 10 -6.71 -7.11 12.53
CA SER A 10 -8.01 -7.58 12.02
C SER A 10 -9.14 -6.58 12.22
N ASP A 11 -9.12 -5.85 13.33
CA ASP A 11 -10.19 -4.89 13.70
C ASP A 11 -10.03 -3.52 13.02
N LEU A 12 -8.95 -3.34 12.26
CA LEU A 12 -8.62 -2.08 11.61
C LEU A 12 -9.40 -1.90 10.30
N SER A 13 -9.77 -0.66 9.98
CA SER A 13 -10.43 -0.34 8.71
C SER A 13 -9.54 -0.73 7.52
N ILE A 14 -10.15 -1.03 6.37
CA ILE A 14 -9.42 -1.42 5.15
C ILE A 14 -8.36 -0.37 4.77
N GLY A 15 -8.71 0.92 4.89
CA GLY A 15 -7.77 2.02 4.64
C GLY A 15 -6.56 2.02 5.58
N ALA A 16 -6.78 1.71 6.86
CA ALA A 16 -5.70 1.65 7.84
C ALA A 16 -4.83 0.39 7.69
N LYS A 17 -5.41 -0.75 7.28
CA LYS A 17 -4.65 -1.96 6.90
C LYS A 17 -3.76 -1.70 5.69
N LEU A 18 -4.29 -1.03 4.69
CA LEU A 18 -3.54 -0.64 3.49
C LEU A 18 -2.36 0.29 3.84
N GLN A 19 -2.61 1.30 4.68
CA GLN A 19 -1.56 2.20 5.19
C GLN A 19 -0.47 1.44 5.95
N ILE A 20 -0.84 0.57 6.89
CA ILE A 20 0.15 -0.25 7.63
C ILE A 20 0.97 -1.11 6.67
N SER A 21 0.33 -1.75 5.67
CA SER A 21 1.05 -2.58 4.71
C SER A 21 2.05 -1.77 3.89
N ILE A 22 1.63 -0.64 3.33
CA ILE A 22 2.49 0.24 2.52
C ILE A 22 3.65 0.76 3.37
N VAL A 23 3.37 1.27 4.57
CA VAL A 23 4.40 1.79 5.49
C VAL A 23 5.37 0.69 5.91
N SER A 24 4.88 -0.51 6.24
CA SER A 24 5.73 -1.64 6.61
C SER A 24 6.67 -2.06 5.48
N THR A 25 6.18 -2.10 4.24
CA THR A 25 7.01 -2.42 3.06
C THR A 25 8.06 -1.35 2.81
N VAL A 26 7.68 -0.07 2.87
CA VAL A 26 8.63 1.03 2.65
C VAL A 26 9.71 1.01 3.72
N LEU A 27 9.35 0.77 4.99
CA LEU A 27 10.32 0.63 6.09
C LEU A 27 11.27 -0.56 5.88
N LEU A 28 10.79 -1.70 5.38
CA LEU A 28 11.64 -2.85 5.05
C LEU A 28 12.63 -2.53 3.92
N ALA A 29 12.16 -1.94 2.82
CA ALA A 29 13.02 -1.52 1.71
C ALA A 29 14.06 -0.47 2.13
N MET A 30 13.66 0.47 3.01
CA MET A 30 14.57 1.46 3.59
C MET A 30 15.63 0.81 4.48
N GLY A 31 15.24 -0.19 5.28
CA GLY A 31 16.17 -0.95 6.11
C GLY A 31 17.31 -1.54 5.29
N MET A 32 17.01 -2.13 4.13
CA MET A 32 18.02 -2.68 3.22
C MET A 32 18.93 -1.60 2.65
N VAL A 33 18.37 -0.47 2.19
CA VAL A 33 19.17 0.66 1.68
C VAL A 33 20.14 1.16 2.77
N VAL A 34 19.67 1.30 4.01
CA VAL A 34 20.51 1.71 5.14
C VAL A 34 21.64 0.70 5.38
N VAL A 35 21.33 -0.59 5.43
CA VAL A 35 22.33 -1.65 5.66
C VAL A 35 23.39 -1.65 4.56
N SER A 36 22.99 -1.61 3.28
CA SER A 36 23.94 -1.55 2.15
C SER A 36 24.83 -0.31 2.19
N PHE A 37 24.29 0.84 2.64
CA PHE A 37 25.08 2.06 2.81
C PHE A 37 26.04 2.00 4.01
N ILE A 38 25.65 1.34 5.10
CA ILE A 38 26.51 1.11 6.27
C ILE A 38 27.67 0.17 5.91
N GLU A 39 27.44 -0.87 5.10
CA GLU A 39 28.50 -1.76 4.64
C GLU A 39 29.46 -1.07 3.65
N SER A 40 28.96 -0.15 2.83
CA SER A 40 29.79 0.69 1.95
C SER A 40 30.57 1.80 2.71
N SER A 41 30.44 1.89 4.04
CA SER A 41 30.90 3.02 4.86
C SER A 41 32.42 3.17 5.04
N ALA A 42 33.26 2.51 4.24
CA ALA A 42 34.71 2.73 4.20
C ALA A 42 35.12 4.15 3.69
N GLY A 43 34.26 5.17 3.82
CA GLY A 43 34.52 6.56 3.45
C GLY A 43 33.35 7.54 3.55
N ILE A 44 32.17 7.13 4.04
CA ILE A 44 30.98 7.98 4.06
C ILE A 44 30.95 8.79 5.36
N SER A 45 31.08 10.11 5.25
CA SER A 45 31.02 11.02 6.40
C SER A 45 29.66 10.93 7.14
N GLY A 46 29.62 11.18 8.45
CA GLY A 46 28.36 11.17 9.21
C GLY A 46 27.29 12.14 8.68
N LYS A 47 27.70 13.21 7.99
CA LYS A 47 26.78 14.17 7.35
C LYS A 47 26.00 13.56 6.18
N THR A 48 26.65 12.73 5.36
CA THR A 48 26.00 12.03 4.23
C THR A 48 24.99 10.99 4.70
N MET A 49 25.24 10.34 5.84
CA MET A 49 24.30 9.38 6.43
C MET A 49 23.02 10.07 6.94
N ILE A 50 23.15 11.24 7.58
CA ILE A 50 22.01 12.06 7.99
C ILE A 50 21.16 12.48 6.78
N LEU A 51 21.80 12.90 5.68
CA LEU A 51 21.08 13.29 4.45
C LEU A 51 20.29 12.13 3.84
N ILE A 52 20.84 10.91 3.85
CA ILE A 52 20.15 9.72 3.35
C ILE A 52 18.93 9.42 4.20
N VAL A 53 19.07 9.40 5.53
CA VAL A 53 17.94 9.18 6.46
C VAL A 53 16.84 10.24 6.30
N LEU A 54 17.22 11.51 6.10
CA LEU A 54 16.25 12.59 5.86
C LEU A 54 15.52 12.44 4.52
N MET A 55 16.23 12.11 3.43
CA MET A 55 15.57 11.82 2.15
C MET A 55 14.61 10.65 2.27
N MET A 56 15.01 9.63 3.01
CA MET A 56 14.21 8.45 3.29
C MET A 56 12.92 8.79 4.06
N ALA A 57 13.02 9.55 5.15
CA ALA A 57 11.84 10.02 5.89
C ALA A 57 10.93 10.89 5.01
N ALA A 58 11.51 11.70 4.11
CA ALA A 58 10.75 12.48 3.15
C ALA A 58 9.98 11.59 2.17
N ILE A 59 10.57 10.51 1.65
CA ILE A 59 9.89 9.56 0.76
C ILE A 59 8.70 8.91 1.47
N VAL A 60 8.86 8.43 2.71
CA VAL A 60 7.74 7.86 3.50
C VAL A 60 6.63 8.87 3.65
N SER A 61 6.97 10.12 3.97
CA SER A 61 6.00 11.21 4.16
C SER A 61 5.26 11.53 2.86
N VAL A 62 5.94 11.50 1.72
CA VAL A 62 5.33 11.71 0.40
C VAL A 62 4.36 10.57 0.07
N ILE A 63 4.77 9.32 0.28
CA ILE A 63 3.90 8.14 0.05
C ILE A 63 2.66 8.23 0.94
N TRP A 64 2.81 8.57 2.22
CA TRP A 64 1.69 8.77 3.14
C TRP A 64 0.68 9.79 2.60
N VAL A 65 1.16 10.96 2.18
CA VAL A 65 0.31 12.04 1.63
C VAL A 65 -0.39 11.61 0.34
N ILE A 66 0.30 10.89 -0.55
CA ILE A 66 -0.27 10.39 -1.80
C ILE A 66 -1.38 9.38 -1.50
N THR A 67 -1.11 8.34 -0.71
CA THR A 67 -2.10 7.30 -0.41
C THR A 67 -3.31 7.87 0.33
N GLU A 68 -3.10 8.82 1.24
CA GLU A 68 -4.22 9.44 1.94
C GLU A 68 -5.12 10.25 0.98
N LYS A 69 -4.52 11.03 0.07
CA LYS A 69 -5.29 11.88 -0.85
C LYS A 69 -5.91 11.11 -2.01
N THR A 70 -5.25 10.08 -2.51
CA THR A 70 -5.66 9.36 -3.73
C THR A 70 -6.52 8.14 -3.42
N VAL A 71 -6.37 7.50 -2.25
CA VAL A 71 -7.11 6.26 -1.94
C VAL A 71 -8.03 6.43 -0.73
N VAL A 72 -7.47 6.82 0.43
CA VAL A 72 -8.21 6.77 1.70
C VAL A 72 -9.33 7.81 1.77
N ARG A 73 -9.03 9.07 1.39
CA ARG A 73 -10.03 10.15 1.45
C ARG A 73 -11.18 9.96 0.46
N PRO A 74 -10.95 9.61 -0.83
CA PRO A 74 -12.04 9.37 -1.76
C PRO A 74 -12.97 8.22 -1.32
N ILE A 75 -12.40 7.13 -0.77
CA ILE A 75 -13.19 6.03 -0.22
C ILE A 75 -14.06 6.53 0.94
N HIS A 76 -13.50 7.24 1.93
CA HIS A 76 -14.30 7.78 3.04
C HIS A 76 -15.45 8.67 2.58
N LYS A 77 -15.20 9.55 1.60
CA LYS A 77 -16.26 10.41 1.04
C LYS A 77 -17.37 9.58 0.41
N ILE A 78 -17.04 8.55 -0.35
CA ILE A 78 -18.05 7.67 -0.95
C ILE A 78 -18.88 6.97 0.14
N MET A 79 -18.24 6.48 1.20
CA MET A 79 -18.92 5.86 2.34
C MET A 79 -19.83 6.86 3.08
N GLU A 80 -19.38 8.10 3.22
CA GLU A 80 -20.16 9.19 3.81
C GLU A 80 -21.43 9.46 2.98
N ILE A 81 -21.33 9.51 1.65
CA ILE A 81 -22.49 9.64 0.76
C ILE A 81 -23.44 8.44 0.91
N PHE A 82 -22.94 7.22 1.04
CA PHE A 82 -23.79 6.06 1.32
C PHE A 82 -24.56 6.19 2.63
N ASN A 83 -23.92 6.71 3.67
CA ASN A 83 -24.57 6.95 4.94
C ASN A 83 -25.63 8.07 4.87
N GLU A 84 -25.43 9.09 4.03
CA GLU A 84 -26.43 10.12 3.75
C GLU A 84 -27.64 9.55 2.97
N ILE A 85 -27.38 8.66 2.00
CA ILE A 85 -28.43 7.96 1.24
C ILE A 85 -29.31 7.13 2.19
N ASN A 86 -28.72 6.38 3.12
CA ASN A 86 -29.45 5.61 4.13
C ASN A 86 -30.31 6.48 5.06
N GLN A 87 -29.99 7.78 5.18
CA GLN A 87 -30.77 8.76 5.94
C GLN A 87 -31.83 9.49 5.09
N GLY A 88 -31.91 9.18 3.78
CA GLY A 88 -32.85 9.78 2.84
C GLY A 88 -32.37 11.08 2.18
N HIS A 89 -31.09 11.45 2.33
CA HIS A 89 -30.49 12.62 1.67
C HIS A 89 -29.87 12.24 0.33
N PHE A 90 -30.65 12.39 -0.75
CA PHE A 90 -30.25 11.99 -2.10
C PHE A 90 -29.62 13.11 -2.94
N ASP A 91 -29.51 14.31 -2.39
CA ASP A 91 -28.88 15.49 -3.00
C ASP A 91 -27.35 15.53 -2.80
N ALA A 92 -26.83 14.71 -1.89
CA ALA A 92 -25.40 14.57 -1.65
C ALA A 92 -24.68 14.04 -2.92
N ARG A 93 -23.43 14.47 -3.18
CA ARG A 93 -22.68 14.05 -4.38
C ARG A 93 -21.23 13.73 -4.05
N ALA A 94 -20.72 12.66 -4.64
CA ALA A 94 -19.31 12.30 -4.54
C ALA A 94 -18.48 13.18 -5.49
N THR A 95 -17.78 14.18 -4.94
CA THR A 95 -16.81 14.98 -5.71
C THR A 95 -15.43 14.32 -5.65
N SER A 96 -15.04 13.62 -6.71
CA SER A 96 -13.67 13.12 -6.91
C SER A 96 -13.05 13.81 -8.12
N ALA A 97 -11.87 14.41 -7.94
CA ALA A 97 -11.09 15.05 -9.00
C ALA A 97 -10.05 14.10 -9.62
N THR A 98 -10.21 12.80 -9.36
CA THR A 98 -9.23 11.77 -9.68
C THR A 98 -9.62 11.10 -11.00
N ASN A 99 -8.67 10.85 -11.89
CA ASN A 99 -8.90 10.21 -13.19
C ASN A 99 -8.71 8.67 -13.14
N ASP A 100 -8.88 8.09 -11.97
CA ASP A 100 -8.67 6.67 -11.68
C ASP A 100 -10.01 5.93 -11.46
N GLU A 101 -9.94 4.68 -11.00
CA GLU A 101 -11.10 3.84 -10.71
C GLU A 101 -12.02 4.45 -9.65
N LEU A 102 -11.48 5.17 -8.65
CA LEU A 102 -12.28 5.85 -7.63
C LEU A 102 -12.98 7.09 -8.20
N GLY A 103 -12.36 7.75 -9.19
CA GLY A 103 -12.99 8.76 -10.03
C GLY A 103 -14.20 8.24 -10.79
N LYS A 104 -14.04 7.14 -11.52
CA LYS A 104 -15.13 6.47 -12.27
C LYS A 104 -16.25 6.04 -11.35
N MET A 105 -15.91 5.44 -10.20
CA MET A 105 -16.88 5.03 -9.19
C MET A 105 -17.69 6.21 -8.64
N SER A 106 -17.05 7.37 -8.41
CA SER A 106 -17.76 8.58 -7.99
C SER A 106 -18.76 9.06 -9.07
N GLN A 107 -18.43 8.91 -10.35
CA GLN A 107 -19.33 9.25 -11.45
C GLN A 107 -20.52 8.29 -11.51
N SER A 108 -20.28 6.98 -11.39
CA SER A 108 -21.35 5.97 -11.34
C SER A 108 -22.29 6.17 -10.15
N LEU A 109 -21.74 6.49 -8.96
CA LEU A 109 -22.54 6.82 -7.78
C LEU A 109 -23.41 8.07 -8.01
N ASN A 110 -22.85 9.13 -8.59
CA ASN A 110 -23.61 10.33 -8.90
C ASN A 110 -24.72 10.06 -9.93
N ALA A 111 -24.46 9.23 -10.95
CA ALA A 111 -25.47 8.83 -11.93
C ALA A 111 -26.60 8.01 -11.27
N MET A 112 -26.28 7.09 -10.37
CA MET A 112 -27.26 6.36 -9.56
C MET A 112 -28.15 7.32 -8.75
N LEU A 113 -27.54 8.31 -8.10
CA LEU A 113 -28.24 9.33 -7.32
C LEU A 113 -29.13 10.24 -8.17
N ASP A 114 -28.67 10.62 -9.36
CA ASP A 114 -29.46 11.42 -10.31
C ASP A 114 -30.70 10.64 -10.79
N ASN A 115 -30.54 9.35 -11.10
CA ASN A 115 -31.66 8.47 -11.45
C ASN A 115 -32.62 8.31 -10.27
N THR A 116 -32.10 8.11 -9.06
CA THR A 116 -32.90 7.98 -7.83
C THR A 116 -33.73 9.24 -7.57
N LEU A 117 -33.11 10.44 -7.65
CA LEU A 117 -33.82 11.71 -7.49
C LEU A 117 -34.88 11.92 -8.56
N LYS A 118 -34.54 11.61 -9.83
CA LYS A 118 -35.49 11.74 -10.94
C LYS A 118 -36.72 10.89 -10.69
N LEU A 119 -36.54 9.65 -10.21
CA LEU A 119 -37.63 8.73 -9.88
C LEU A 119 -38.47 9.26 -8.71
N ILE A 120 -37.85 9.75 -7.63
CA ILE A 120 -38.57 10.36 -6.49
C ILE A 120 -39.39 11.61 -6.93
N GLN A 121 -38.91 12.35 -7.93
CA GLN A 121 -39.54 13.58 -8.42
C GLN A 121 -40.58 13.34 -9.52
N SER A 122 -40.53 12.23 -10.26
CA SER A 122 -41.31 12.06 -11.50
C SER A 122 -42.67 11.36 -11.35
N GLY A 123 -43.11 10.97 -10.15
CA GLY A 123 -44.32 10.12 -9.98
C GLY A 123 -45.52 10.79 -9.29
N GLU A 124 -46.73 10.55 -9.80
CA GLU A 124 -48.01 10.76 -9.09
C GLU A 124 -48.20 9.77 -7.93
N GLU A 125 -47.58 8.58 -7.99
CA GLU A 125 -47.57 7.54 -6.93
C GLU A 125 -46.34 7.63 -5.99
N LYS A 126 -46.07 8.84 -5.49
CA LYS A 126 -44.90 9.14 -4.65
C LYS A 126 -44.67 8.14 -3.51
N ASN A 127 -45.74 7.64 -2.88
CA ASN A 127 -45.63 6.75 -1.72
C ASN A 127 -45.18 5.33 -2.10
N SER A 128 -45.69 4.76 -3.20
CA SER A 128 -45.32 3.42 -3.66
C SER A 128 -43.86 3.41 -4.14
N MET A 129 -43.50 4.44 -4.89
CA MET A 129 -42.15 4.61 -5.42
C MET A 129 -41.10 4.85 -4.33
N GLN A 130 -41.44 5.64 -3.31
CA GLN A 130 -40.57 5.79 -2.13
C GLN A 130 -40.38 4.47 -1.39
N ALA A 131 -41.42 3.64 -1.27
CA ALA A 131 -41.29 2.33 -0.62
C ALA A 131 -40.35 1.40 -1.40
N SER A 132 -40.47 1.32 -2.73
CA SER A 132 -39.56 0.52 -3.56
C SER A 132 -38.11 1.01 -3.51
N VAL A 133 -37.89 2.33 -3.49
CA VAL A 133 -36.54 2.90 -3.33
C VAL A 133 -35.98 2.57 -1.94
N MET A 134 -36.76 2.71 -0.86
CA MET A 134 -36.30 2.36 0.49
C MET A 134 -35.96 0.87 0.62
N HIS A 135 -36.76 -0.02 0.03
CA HIS A 135 -36.47 -1.45 0.01
C HIS A 135 -35.15 -1.75 -0.72
N LEU A 136 -34.93 -1.14 -1.87
CA LEU A 136 -33.66 -1.26 -2.59
C LEU A 136 -32.49 -0.75 -1.76
N LEU A 137 -32.65 0.36 -1.03
CA LEU A 137 -31.60 0.88 -0.14
C LEU A 137 -31.27 -0.08 0.99
N GLU A 138 -32.27 -0.74 1.55
CA GLU A 138 -32.09 -1.74 2.61
C GLU A 138 -31.29 -2.95 2.09
N GLU A 139 -31.60 -3.42 0.87
CA GLU A 139 -30.84 -4.50 0.21
C GLU A 139 -29.36 -4.15 0.00
N ILE A 140 -29.06 -2.89 -0.30
CA ILE A 140 -27.69 -2.45 -0.63
C ILE A 140 -26.93 -1.84 0.56
N SER A 141 -27.58 -1.72 1.71
CA SER A 141 -27.02 -1.11 2.93
C SER A 141 -25.72 -1.78 3.39
N GLY A 142 -25.57 -3.09 3.16
CA GLY A 142 -24.37 -3.86 3.51
C GLY A 142 -23.09 -3.33 2.85
N LEU A 143 -23.18 -2.64 1.71
CA LEU A 143 -22.02 -2.03 1.08
C LEU A 143 -21.39 -0.94 1.96
N ALA A 144 -22.21 -0.20 2.71
CA ALA A 144 -21.75 0.82 3.66
C ALA A 144 -20.98 0.21 4.85
N GLU A 145 -21.20 -1.08 5.13
CA GLU A 145 -20.47 -1.85 6.14
C GLU A 145 -19.23 -2.57 5.55
N GLY A 146 -19.02 -2.45 4.24
CA GLY A 146 -17.90 -3.07 3.52
C GLY A 146 -18.20 -4.47 2.98
N ASP A 147 -19.47 -4.90 2.98
CA ASP A 147 -19.88 -6.11 2.28
C ASP A 147 -19.97 -5.85 0.77
N LEU A 148 -18.91 -6.17 0.05
CA LEU A 148 -18.83 -6.06 -1.41
C LEU A 148 -19.48 -7.24 -2.14
N THR A 149 -20.10 -8.19 -1.42
CA THR A 149 -20.78 -9.37 -1.99
C THR A 149 -22.29 -9.16 -2.15
N ALA A 150 -22.86 -8.18 -1.45
CA ALA A 150 -24.25 -7.78 -1.59
C ALA A 150 -24.55 -7.31 -3.03
N ARG A 151 -25.69 -7.75 -3.57
CA ARG A 151 -26.18 -7.39 -4.91
C ARG A 151 -27.67 -7.09 -4.82
N ALA A 152 -28.09 -6.02 -5.49
CA ALA A 152 -29.49 -5.65 -5.61
C ALA A 152 -30.18 -6.51 -6.68
N GLU A 153 -31.44 -6.87 -6.45
CA GLU A 153 -32.24 -7.54 -7.48
C GLU A 153 -32.58 -6.55 -8.61
N VAL A 154 -32.23 -6.91 -9.85
CA VAL A 154 -32.57 -6.10 -11.03
C VAL A 154 -33.92 -6.56 -11.57
N THR A 155 -34.95 -5.76 -11.33
CA THR A 155 -36.32 -6.00 -11.82
C THR A 155 -36.64 -5.10 -13.02
N GLU A 156 -37.72 -5.39 -13.76
CA GLU A 156 -38.24 -4.48 -14.81
C GLU A 156 -38.98 -3.25 -14.23
N ASP A 157 -39.06 -3.15 -12.90
CA ASP A 157 -39.75 -2.07 -12.22
C ASP A 157 -38.94 -0.76 -12.27
N PHE A 158 -39.54 0.33 -11.79
CA PHE A 158 -38.95 1.67 -11.84
C PHE A 158 -37.57 1.77 -11.15
N THR A 159 -37.26 0.88 -10.21
CA THR A 159 -35.99 0.82 -9.48
C THR A 159 -34.90 -0.02 -10.17
N GLY A 160 -35.23 -0.77 -11.22
CA GLY A 160 -34.30 -1.67 -11.91
C GLY A 160 -33.03 -1.00 -12.41
N ALA A 161 -33.15 0.21 -12.95
CA ALA A 161 -31.99 1.00 -13.41
C ALA A 161 -31.08 1.46 -12.24
N ILE A 162 -31.65 1.70 -11.05
CA ILE A 162 -30.87 2.02 -9.85
C ILE A 162 -30.13 0.76 -9.38
N ALA A 163 -30.81 -0.39 -9.34
CA ALA A 163 -30.22 -1.67 -8.96
C ALA A 163 -29.05 -2.07 -9.88
N ASP A 164 -29.20 -1.86 -11.18
CA ASP A 164 -28.13 -2.11 -12.17
C ASP A 164 -26.92 -1.19 -11.94
N SER A 165 -27.16 0.12 -11.80
CA SER A 165 -26.11 1.12 -11.51
C SER A 165 -25.37 0.82 -10.20
N PHE A 166 -26.11 0.38 -9.18
CA PHE A 166 -25.54 -0.03 -7.90
C PHE A 166 -24.64 -1.26 -8.06
N ASN A 167 -25.13 -2.31 -8.73
CA ASN A 167 -24.39 -3.55 -8.94
C ASN A 167 -23.10 -3.30 -9.74
N GLU A 168 -23.14 -2.43 -10.75
CA GLU A 168 -21.94 -2.02 -11.49
C GLU A 168 -20.92 -1.35 -10.57
N MET A 169 -21.36 -0.40 -9.74
CA MET A 169 -20.48 0.29 -8.81
C MET A 169 -19.91 -0.65 -7.73
N ALA A 170 -20.71 -1.57 -7.19
CA ALA A 170 -20.27 -2.58 -6.24
C ALA A 170 -19.22 -3.53 -6.85
N GLU A 171 -19.39 -3.90 -8.11
CA GLU A 171 -18.41 -4.72 -8.84
C GLU A 171 -17.10 -3.97 -9.06
N GLN A 172 -17.15 -2.70 -9.47
CA GLN A 172 -15.97 -1.86 -9.63
C GLN A 172 -15.20 -1.72 -8.31
N LEU A 173 -15.90 -1.49 -7.18
CA LEU A 173 -15.27 -1.42 -5.87
C LEU A 173 -14.63 -2.76 -5.46
N SER A 174 -15.34 -3.88 -5.68
CA SER A 174 -14.80 -5.24 -5.50
C SER A 174 -13.52 -5.46 -6.30
N GLN A 175 -13.48 -5.05 -7.57
CA GLN A 175 -12.30 -5.17 -8.41
C GLN A 175 -11.12 -4.35 -7.88
N VAL A 176 -11.34 -3.10 -7.47
CA VAL A 176 -10.30 -2.27 -6.87
C VAL A 176 -9.74 -2.93 -5.60
N VAL A 177 -10.61 -3.42 -4.71
CA VAL A 177 -10.18 -4.11 -3.48
C VAL A 177 -9.41 -5.40 -3.78
N ARG A 178 -9.80 -6.16 -4.81
CA ARG A 178 -9.06 -7.35 -5.27
C ARG A 178 -7.67 -6.97 -5.79
N ASN A 179 -7.57 -5.96 -6.65
CA ASN A 179 -6.29 -5.49 -7.19
C ASN A 179 -5.36 -5.02 -6.05
N VAL A 180 -5.88 -4.27 -5.08
CA VAL A 180 -5.13 -3.84 -3.89
C VAL A 180 -4.62 -5.05 -3.10
N LYS A 181 -5.47 -6.07 -2.90
CA LYS A 181 -5.09 -7.30 -2.20
C LYS A 181 -3.99 -8.06 -2.94
N GLU A 182 -4.10 -8.19 -4.27
CA GLU A 182 -3.11 -8.86 -5.10
C GLU A 182 -1.74 -8.17 -5.03
N VAL A 183 -1.71 -6.85 -5.22
CA VAL A 183 -0.48 -6.05 -5.09
C VAL A 183 0.10 -6.17 -3.69
N THR A 184 -0.72 -6.16 -2.65
CA THR A 184 -0.28 -6.33 -1.26
C THR A 184 0.37 -7.71 -1.02
N LEU A 185 -0.21 -8.78 -1.58
CA LEU A 185 0.36 -10.12 -1.49
C LEU A 185 1.67 -10.24 -2.24
N GLN A 186 1.76 -9.68 -3.45
CA GLN A 186 2.98 -9.66 -4.24
C GLN A 186 4.09 -8.90 -3.50
N VAL A 187 3.78 -7.73 -2.97
CA VAL A 187 4.70 -6.93 -2.16
C VAL A 187 5.18 -7.71 -0.93
N SER A 188 4.29 -8.42 -0.23
CA SER A 188 4.66 -9.25 0.92
C SER A 188 5.60 -10.40 0.52
N ALA A 189 5.35 -11.05 -0.62
CA ALA A 189 6.19 -12.13 -1.13
C ALA A 189 7.59 -11.61 -1.49
N THR A 190 7.67 -10.53 -2.26
CA THR A 190 8.95 -9.90 -2.60
C THR A 190 9.70 -9.43 -1.35
N SER A 191 9.01 -8.84 -0.37
CA SER A 191 9.65 -8.43 0.89
C SER A 191 10.29 -9.62 1.63
N HIS A 192 9.65 -10.79 1.58
CA HIS A 192 10.20 -12.01 2.16
C HIS A 192 11.43 -12.51 1.40
N GLU A 193 11.37 -12.53 0.06
CA GLU A 193 12.52 -12.88 -0.79
C GLU A 193 13.73 -11.97 -0.56
N VAL A 194 13.50 -10.66 -0.44
CA VAL A 194 14.61 -9.73 -0.18
C VAL A 194 15.15 -9.92 1.24
N SER A 195 14.31 -10.21 2.25
CA SER A 195 14.77 -10.55 3.61
C SER A 195 15.73 -11.75 3.58
N THR A 196 15.32 -12.85 2.94
CA THR A 196 16.15 -14.05 2.80
C THR A 196 17.44 -13.77 2.03
N SER A 197 17.36 -12.98 0.95
CA SER A 197 18.54 -12.59 0.18
C SER A 197 19.51 -11.72 1.01
N THR A 198 18.97 -10.88 1.89
CA THR A 198 19.76 -10.02 2.78
C THR A 198 20.48 -10.85 3.85
N GLU A 199 19.82 -11.86 4.41
CA GLU A 199 20.44 -12.80 5.36
C GLU A 199 21.62 -13.54 4.71
N ASN A 200 21.42 -14.07 3.50
CA ASN A 200 22.49 -14.74 2.75
C ASN A 200 23.65 -13.79 2.39
N LEU A 201 23.33 -12.53 2.05
CA LEU A 201 24.34 -11.51 1.78
C LEU A 201 25.17 -11.21 3.02
N ALA A 202 24.53 -11.04 4.18
CA ALA A 202 25.23 -10.80 5.44
C ALA A 202 26.18 -11.95 5.80
N GLU A 203 25.74 -13.20 5.66
CA GLU A 203 26.59 -14.38 5.86
C GLU A 203 27.80 -14.37 4.89
N THR A 204 27.56 -14.08 3.61
CA THR A 204 28.62 -14.02 2.60
C THR A 204 29.61 -12.88 2.89
N SER A 205 29.13 -11.72 3.32
CA SER A 205 29.96 -10.57 3.70
C SER A 205 30.86 -10.88 4.91
N GLU A 206 30.35 -11.64 5.89
CA GLU A 206 31.15 -12.08 7.04
C GLU A 206 32.28 -13.03 6.60
N ILE A 207 31.98 -13.99 5.72
CA ILE A 207 32.98 -14.88 5.12
C ILE A 207 34.03 -14.07 4.33
N GLN A 208 33.60 -13.09 3.55
CA GLN A 208 34.49 -12.24 2.76
C GLN A 208 35.41 -11.40 3.65
N ALA A 209 34.92 -10.88 4.77
CA ALA A 209 35.73 -10.13 5.72
C ALA A 209 36.87 -10.98 6.31
N VAL A 210 36.60 -12.25 6.63
CA VAL A 210 37.62 -13.20 7.08
C VAL A 210 38.67 -13.44 5.99
N GLN A 211 38.25 -13.69 4.74
CA GLN A 211 39.18 -13.90 3.63
C GLN A 211 40.08 -12.68 3.36
N VAL A 212 39.54 -11.46 3.50
CA VAL A 212 40.33 -10.23 3.37
C VAL A 212 41.36 -10.12 4.50
N SER A 213 40.98 -10.48 5.73
CA SER A 213 41.92 -10.53 6.86
C SER A 213 43.07 -11.51 6.62
N ASP A 214 42.77 -12.70 6.10
CA ASP A 214 43.78 -13.71 5.75
C ASP A 214 44.72 -13.23 4.64
N ALA A 215 44.18 -12.56 3.62
CA ALA A 215 44.98 -11.97 2.54
C ALA A 215 45.94 -10.88 3.07
N ILE A 216 45.49 -10.05 4.01
CA ILE A 216 46.36 -9.03 4.66
C ILE A 216 47.48 -9.70 5.45
N ALA A 217 47.18 -10.78 6.18
CA ALA A 217 48.20 -11.54 6.90
C ALA A 217 49.27 -12.10 5.95
N ALA A 218 48.86 -12.69 4.83
CA ALA A 218 49.78 -13.20 3.80
C ALA A 218 50.63 -12.09 3.16
N ILE A 219 50.05 -10.91 2.92
CA ILE A 219 50.79 -9.73 2.42
C ILE A 219 51.86 -9.28 3.42
N ASN A 220 51.56 -9.28 4.72
CA ASN A 220 52.53 -8.92 5.76
C ASN A 220 53.69 -9.93 5.84
N GLU A 221 53.41 -11.23 5.73
CA GLU A 221 54.46 -12.27 5.66
C GLU A 221 55.33 -12.11 4.41
N MET A 222 54.71 -11.82 3.26
CA MET A 222 55.43 -11.57 2.01
C MET A 222 56.32 -10.33 2.12
N SER A 223 55.82 -9.24 2.71
CA SER A 223 56.61 -8.03 2.93
C SER A 223 57.81 -8.30 3.84
N THR A 224 57.62 -9.09 4.90
CA THR A 224 58.69 -9.48 5.82
C THR A 224 59.75 -10.32 5.09
N SER A 225 59.32 -11.26 4.25
CA SER A 225 60.22 -12.08 3.43
C SER A 225 61.01 -11.26 2.42
N ILE A 226 60.37 -10.30 1.76
CA ILE A 226 61.05 -9.37 0.83
C ILE A 226 62.11 -8.54 1.57
N GLN A 227 61.79 -8.02 2.75
CA GLN A 227 62.73 -7.26 3.58
C GLN A 227 63.96 -8.11 3.94
N GLN A 228 63.75 -9.37 4.33
CA GLN A 228 64.82 -10.30 4.67
C GLN A 228 65.69 -10.66 3.46
N VAL A 229 65.08 -10.87 2.28
CA VAL A 229 65.82 -11.11 1.03
C VAL A 229 66.66 -9.89 0.65
N ALA A 230 66.11 -8.68 0.80
CA ALA A 230 66.84 -7.44 0.53
C ALA A 230 68.04 -7.24 1.46
N GLU A 231 67.89 -7.52 2.77
CA GLU A 231 68.99 -7.50 3.74
C GLU A 231 70.09 -8.51 3.39
N ASN A 232 69.72 -9.76 3.11
CA ASN A 232 70.66 -10.81 2.73
C ASN A 232 71.44 -10.45 1.45
N ALA A 233 70.77 -9.87 0.45
CA ALA A 233 71.41 -9.41 -0.78
C ALA A 233 72.38 -8.25 -0.54
N ALA A 234 72.00 -7.28 0.30
CA ALA A 234 72.86 -6.16 0.67
C ALA A 234 74.11 -6.63 1.44
N GLN A 235 73.96 -7.59 2.36
CA GLN A 235 75.07 -8.16 3.11
C GLN A 235 76.02 -8.98 2.22
N SER A 236 75.51 -9.66 1.20
CA SER A 236 76.33 -10.44 0.26
C SER A 236 77.10 -9.57 -0.73
N ALA A 237 76.66 -8.33 -0.96
CA ALA A 237 77.30 -7.37 -1.87
C ALA A 237 78.42 -6.54 -1.20
N ALA A 238 78.53 -6.58 0.14
CA ALA A 238 79.54 -5.89 0.94
C ALA A 238 80.80 -6.76 1.12
#